data_AF-A0AAU2CK37-F1
#
_entry.id   AF-A0AAU2CK37-F1
#
_cell.length_a   1.000
_cell.length_b   1.000
_cell.length_c   1.000
_cell.angle_alpha   90.00
_cell.angle_beta   90.00
_cell.angle_gamma   90.00
#
_symmetry.space_group_name_H-M   'P 1'
#
loop_
_entity.id
_entity.type
_entity.pdbx_description
1 polymer ?
#
loop_
_entity_poly.entity_id
_entity_poly.type
_entity_poly.pdbx_seq_one_letter_code
_entity_poly.pdbx_strand_id
1 'polypeptide(L)'
;MTASCCEHPATSDWRDQAACVGEDPEIFFPLSDLVAPGTEASLARAVCHRCAVLNACRDWAIEHGEDDGIWGATTAAQRRSIRRAAREPTPPLGCHVDEAGQSSRH
;
A
#
# COMPACT_ATOMS: atom_id res chain seq x y z
N MET A 1 -46.22 -10.82 -15.55
CA MET A 1 -45.61 -11.08 -14.23
C MET A 1 -44.11 -10.97 -14.41
N THR A 2 -43.55 -9.93 -13.81
CA THR A 2 -42.16 -9.46 -13.93
C THR A 2 -41.21 -10.33 -13.12
N ALA A 3 -40.14 -10.80 -13.75
CA ALA A 3 -38.93 -11.25 -13.06
C ALA A 3 -37.72 -10.91 -13.94
N SER A 4 -37.49 -9.60 -14.15
CA SER A 4 -36.13 -9.14 -14.44
C SER A 4 -35.41 -9.19 -13.10
N CYS A 5 -34.77 -10.33 -12.82
CA CYS A 5 -33.84 -10.46 -11.71
C CYS A 5 -32.60 -9.66 -12.07
N CYS A 6 -32.63 -8.37 -11.70
CA CYS A 6 -31.50 -7.53 -11.33
C CYS A 6 -30.18 -7.89 -12.01
N GLU A 7 -30.01 -7.45 -13.26
CA GLU A 7 -28.68 -7.32 -13.85
C GLU A 7 -27.91 -6.31 -12.99
N HIS A 8 -27.08 -6.81 -12.06
CA HIS A 8 -26.13 -5.97 -11.35
C HIS A 8 -25.18 -5.41 -12.43
N PRO A 9 -25.07 -4.08 -12.63
CA PRO A 9 -23.97 -3.57 -13.40
C PRO A 9 -22.72 -4.03 -12.68
N ALA A 10 -21.94 -4.92 -13.31
CA ALA A 10 -20.63 -5.28 -12.82
C ALA A 10 -19.82 -3.99 -12.79
N THR A 11 -19.78 -3.34 -11.63
CA THR A 11 -18.84 -2.26 -11.35
C THR A 11 -17.48 -2.92 -11.52
N SER A 12 -16.82 -2.68 -12.66
CA SER A 12 -15.51 -3.25 -12.95
C SER A 12 -14.64 -3.00 -11.73
N ASP A 13 -14.31 -4.08 -11.03
CA ASP A 13 -13.49 -3.97 -9.83
C ASP A 13 -12.09 -3.59 -10.33
N TRP A 14 -11.39 -2.72 -9.62
CA TRP A 14 -10.01 -2.40 -9.98
C TRP A 14 -9.14 -3.68 -9.97
N ARG A 15 -9.55 -4.70 -9.20
CA ARG A 15 -8.95 -6.03 -9.21
C ARG A 15 -8.98 -6.70 -10.59
N ASP A 16 -10.02 -6.48 -11.38
CA ASP A 16 -10.14 -7.05 -12.75
C ASP A 16 -9.10 -6.45 -13.71
N GLN A 17 -8.60 -5.26 -13.40
CA GLN A 17 -7.58 -4.55 -14.19
C GLN A 17 -6.16 -4.81 -13.66
N ALA A 18 -6.00 -5.69 -12.67
CA ALA A 18 -4.70 -5.98 -12.08
C ALA A 18 -3.85 -6.86 -13.01
N ALA A 19 -2.61 -6.43 -13.26
CA ALA A 19 -1.66 -7.16 -14.09
C ALA A 19 -1.29 -8.55 -13.56
N CYS A 20 -1.55 -8.83 -12.27
CA CYS A 20 -1.27 -10.11 -11.62
C CYS A 20 -2.30 -11.21 -11.91
N VAL A 21 -3.48 -10.90 -12.46
CA VAL A 21 -4.56 -11.90 -12.68
C VAL A 21 -4.14 -13.04 -13.63
N GLY A 22 -3.16 -12.81 -14.52
CA GLY A 22 -2.64 -13.81 -15.45
C GLY A 22 -1.26 -14.36 -15.10
N GLU A 23 -0.72 -14.02 -13.92
CA GLU A 23 0.60 -14.43 -13.47
C GLU A 23 0.47 -15.55 -12.42
N ASP A 24 1.58 -16.22 -12.07
CA ASP A 24 1.57 -17.29 -11.08
C ASP A 24 1.20 -16.73 -9.68
N PRO A 25 0.16 -17.22 -8.99
CA PRO A 25 -0.15 -16.76 -7.64
C PRO A 25 0.97 -17.03 -6.63
N GLU A 26 1.78 -18.07 -6.81
CA GLU A 26 2.82 -18.47 -5.86
C GLU A 26 3.91 -17.40 -5.71
N ILE A 27 4.21 -16.62 -6.76
CA ILE A 27 5.21 -15.55 -6.67
C ILE A 27 4.77 -14.40 -5.74
N PHE A 28 3.46 -14.22 -5.53
CA PHE A 28 2.91 -13.18 -4.67
C PHE A 28 2.86 -13.60 -3.19
N PHE A 29 3.05 -14.88 -2.88
CA PHE A 29 3.08 -15.41 -1.51
C PHE A 29 4.45 -16.04 -1.19
N PRO A 30 5.53 -15.24 -1.15
CA PRO A 30 6.88 -15.77 -0.93
C PRO A 30 7.04 -16.34 0.49
N LEU A 31 7.87 -17.37 0.63
CA LEU A 31 8.27 -17.91 1.94
C LEU A 31 9.11 -16.91 2.77
N SER A 32 9.67 -15.89 2.11
CA SER A 32 10.46 -14.84 2.75
C SER A 32 10.12 -13.47 2.17
N ASP A 33 9.90 -12.49 3.06
CA ASP A 33 9.68 -11.08 2.72
C ASP A 33 10.96 -10.37 2.18
N LEU A 34 12.09 -11.06 2.13
CA LEU A 34 13.36 -10.49 1.68
C LEU A 34 13.30 -10.17 0.18
N VAL A 35 13.43 -8.90 -0.15
CA VAL A 35 13.49 -8.46 -1.55
C VAL A 35 14.95 -8.42 -2.00
N ALA A 36 15.41 -9.52 -2.57
CA ALA A 36 16.72 -9.63 -3.21
C ALA A 36 16.56 -10.07 -4.68
N PRO A 37 17.52 -9.77 -5.57
CA PRO A 37 17.46 -10.21 -6.96
C PRO A 37 17.25 -11.73 -7.06
N GLY A 38 16.27 -12.15 -7.87
CA GLY A 38 15.93 -13.57 -8.07
C GLY A 38 15.01 -14.18 -7.01
N THR A 39 14.62 -13.43 -5.98
CA THR A 39 13.57 -13.86 -5.03
C THR A 39 12.17 -13.69 -5.62
N GLU A 40 11.23 -14.50 -5.18
CA GLU A 40 9.81 -14.40 -5.54
C GLU A 40 9.26 -13.00 -5.20
N ALA A 41 9.65 -12.46 -4.04
CA ALA A 41 9.28 -11.10 -3.64
C ALA A 41 9.78 -10.04 -4.63
N SER A 42 10.98 -10.18 -5.19
CA SER A 42 11.50 -9.27 -6.22
C SER A 42 10.76 -9.43 -7.55
N LEU A 43 10.40 -10.66 -7.93
CA LEU A 43 9.65 -10.95 -9.17
C LEU A 43 8.23 -10.38 -9.08
N ALA A 44 7.51 -10.63 -7.99
CA ALA A 44 6.18 -10.08 -7.77
C ALA A 44 6.18 -8.55 -7.77
N ARG A 45 7.17 -7.90 -7.13
CA ARG A 45 7.30 -6.44 -7.18
C ARG A 45 7.51 -5.92 -8.60
N ALA A 46 8.30 -6.60 -9.43
CA ALA A 46 8.47 -6.23 -10.83
C ALA A 46 7.15 -6.28 -11.62
N VAL A 47 6.31 -7.29 -11.36
CA VAL A 47 4.96 -7.38 -11.93
C VAL A 47 4.07 -6.25 -11.40
N CYS A 48 4.11 -5.94 -10.11
CA CYS A 48 3.32 -4.84 -9.56
C CYS A 48 3.67 -3.50 -10.22
N HIS A 49 4.95 -3.23 -10.52
CA HIS A 49 5.37 -1.95 -11.10
C HIS A 49 4.83 -1.67 -12.51
N ARG A 50 4.38 -2.68 -13.25
CA ARG A 50 3.70 -2.54 -14.56
C ARG A 50 2.17 -2.50 -14.45
N CYS A 51 1.63 -2.55 -13.23
CA CYS A 51 0.19 -2.61 -12.97
C CYS A 51 -0.44 -1.20 -12.88
N ALA A 52 -1.52 -0.96 -13.63
CA ALA A 52 -2.23 0.32 -13.62
C ALA A 52 -2.92 0.62 -12.28
N VAL A 53 -3.29 -0.42 -11.53
CA VAL A 53 -4.03 -0.32 -10.26
C VAL A 53 -3.13 -0.46 -9.02
N LEU A 54 -1.80 -0.24 -9.16
CA LEU A 54 -0.82 -0.40 -8.08
C LEU A 54 -1.21 0.36 -6.80
N ASN A 55 -1.61 1.64 -6.94
CA ASN A 55 -1.95 2.46 -5.78
C ASN A 55 -3.22 1.96 -5.10
N ALA A 56 -4.30 1.72 -5.86
CA ALA A 56 -5.55 1.18 -5.32
C ALA A 56 -5.32 -0.16 -4.59
N CYS A 57 -4.50 -1.03 -5.17
CA CYS A 57 -4.12 -2.31 -4.56
C CYS A 57 -3.38 -2.15 -3.24
N ARG A 58 -2.39 -1.25 -3.21
CA ARG A 58 -1.59 -0.97 -2.00
C ARG A 58 -2.46 -0.39 -0.90
N ASP A 59 -3.28 0.60 -1.23
CA ASP A 59 -4.06 1.35 -0.25
C ASP A 59 -5.14 0.43 0.34
N TRP A 60 -5.81 -0.37 -0.49
CA TRP A 60 -6.74 -1.40 -0.04
C TRP A 60 -6.08 -2.40 0.93
N ALA A 61 -4.89 -2.92 0.60
CA ALA A 61 -4.17 -3.87 1.46
C ALA A 61 -3.72 -3.26 2.80
N ILE A 62 -3.37 -1.97 2.82
CA ILE A 62 -3.03 -1.25 4.06
C ILE A 62 -4.28 -1.06 4.92
N GLU A 63 -5.39 -0.62 4.34
CA GLU A 63 -6.65 -0.37 5.03
C GLU A 63 -7.26 -1.65 5.62
N HIS A 64 -7.22 -2.75 4.86
CA HIS A 64 -7.77 -4.04 5.28
C HIS A 64 -6.82 -4.83 6.18
N GLY A 65 -5.56 -4.37 6.31
CA GLY A 65 -4.59 -5.00 7.18
C GLY A 65 -4.08 -6.34 6.67
N GLU A 66 -4.05 -6.53 5.34
CA GLU A 66 -3.50 -7.75 4.73
C GLU A 66 -2.03 -7.90 5.12
N ASP A 67 -1.70 -9.00 5.79
CA ASP A 67 -0.38 -9.22 6.41
C ASP A 67 0.42 -10.36 5.79
N ASP A 68 -0.09 -10.92 4.69
CA ASP A 68 0.59 -11.94 3.91
C ASP A 68 0.81 -11.46 2.47
N GLY A 69 1.87 -11.98 1.85
CA GLY A 69 2.16 -11.74 0.45
C GLY A 69 2.50 -10.31 0.03
N ILE A 70 2.68 -10.15 -1.28
CA ILE A 70 3.02 -8.90 -1.96
C ILE A 70 1.76 -8.24 -2.51
N TRP A 71 1.48 -7.03 -2.03
CA TRP A 71 0.34 -6.22 -2.48
C TRP A 71 0.82 -4.84 -2.91
N GLY A 72 0.44 -4.39 -4.11
CA GLY A 72 0.80 -3.04 -4.60
C GLY A 72 2.30 -2.72 -4.50
N ALA A 73 3.16 -3.69 -4.85
CA ALA A 73 4.61 -3.63 -4.73
C ALA A 73 5.17 -3.48 -3.29
N THR A 74 4.37 -3.81 -2.27
CA THR A 74 4.77 -3.77 -0.86
C THR A 74 4.74 -5.15 -0.21
N THR A 75 5.70 -5.43 0.66
CA THR A 75 5.74 -6.63 1.50
C THR A 75 4.87 -6.48 2.74
N ALA A 76 4.55 -7.60 3.40
CA ALA A 76 3.86 -7.60 4.68
C ALA A 76 4.58 -6.76 5.74
N ALA A 77 5.91 -6.89 5.84
CA ALA A 77 6.73 -6.07 6.74
C ALA A 77 6.60 -4.56 6.44
N GLN A 78 6.58 -4.15 5.17
CA GLN A 78 6.42 -2.75 4.77
C GLN A 78 5.04 -2.22 5.14
N ARG A 79 3.96 -2.96 4.86
CA ARG A 79 2.59 -2.56 5.22
C ARG A 79 2.42 -2.43 6.74
N ARG A 80 2.97 -3.37 7.52
CA ARG A 80 3.03 -3.26 8.99
C ARG A 80 3.74 -1.99 9.45
N SER A 81 4.84 -1.62 8.80
CA SER A 81 5.56 -0.38 9.11
C SER A 81 4.72 0.86 8.82
N ILE A 82 4.02 0.91 7.69
CA ILE A 82 3.14 2.01 7.31
C ILE A 82 2.01 2.17 8.32
N ARG A 83 1.33 1.08 8.71
CA ARG A 83 0.25 1.12 9.70
C ARG A 83 0.74 1.53 11.09
N ARG A 84 1.97 1.19 11.47
CA ARG A 84 2.58 1.68 12.72
C ARG A 84 2.87 3.17 12.65
N ALA A 85 3.48 3.65 11.57
CA ALA A 85 3.75 5.07 11.37
C ALA A 85 2.46 5.91 11.35
N ALA A 86 1.38 5.39 10.78
CA ALA A 86 0.06 6.05 10.79
C ALA A 86 -0.58 6.13 12.20
N ARG A 87 -0.16 5.27 13.14
CA ARG A 87 -0.63 5.25 14.53
C ARG A 87 0.24 6.09 15.45
N GLU A 88 1.50 6.32 15.10
CA GLU A 88 2.34 7.25 15.84
C GLU A 88 1.81 8.66 15.59
N PRO A 89 1.39 9.40 16.63
CA PRO A 89 1.10 10.80 16.48
C PRO A 89 2.40 11.45 16.03
N THR A 90 2.44 11.91 14.78
CA THR A 90 3.56 12.72 14.29
C THR A 90 3.71 13.87 15.29
N PRO A 91 4.81 13.95 16.06
CA PRO A 91 4.97 15.07 16.98
C PRO A 91 4.88 16.33 16.12
N PRO A 92 4.05 17.32 16.50
CA PRO A 92 3.94 18.54 15.72
C PRO A 92 5.35 19.09 15.54
N LEU A 93 5.76 19.30 14.29
CA LEU A 93 7.01 19.96 13.95
C LEU A 93 6.97 21.32 14.65
N GLY A 94 7.68 21.44 15.77
CA GLY A 94 7.66 22.62 16.61
C GLY A 94 8.21 23.81 15.85
N CYS A 95 7.52 24.94 15.93
CA CYS A 95 8.06 26.24 15.53
C CYS A 95 9.25 26.56 16.44
N HIS A 96 10.44 26.68 15.88
CA HIS A 96 11.60 27.22 16.59
C HIS A 96 11.36 28.73 16.84
N VAL A 97 11.58 29.19 18.08
CA VAL A 97 11.64 30.62 18.42
C VAL A 97 13.11 31.04 18.36
N ASP A 98 13.44 32.01 17.49
CA ASP A 98 14.77 32.63 17.45
C ASP A 98 15.00 33.52 18.69
N GLU A 99 16.19 33.41 19.29
CA GLU A 99 16.70 34.21 20.42
C GLU A 99 17.04 35.67 20.02
N ALA A 100 16.14 36.38 19.36
CA ALA A 100 16.32 37.80 19.03
C ALA A 100 15.33 38.71 19.80
N GLY A 101 15.19 38.49 21.11
CA GLY A 101 14.42 39.33 22.02
C GLY A 101 15.26 40.46 22.62
N GLN A 102 15.44 41.55 21.88
CA GLN A 102 16.06 42.78 22.36
C GLN A 102 15.35 43.33 23.61
N SER A 103 16.10 43.65 24.66
CA SER A 103 15.59 44.43 25.80
C SER A 103 16.53 45.60 26.08
N SER A 104 16.17 46.77 25.54
CA SER A 104 16.69 48.06 25.98
C SER A 104 16.26 48.33 27.42
N ARG A 105 17.17 48.82 28.26
CA ARG A 105 16.84 49.66 29.42
C ARG A 105 17.83 50.82 29.49
N HIS A 106 17.27 52.03 29.52
CA HIS A 106 17.91 53.24 30.05
C HIS A 106 18.21 53.05 31.54
#